data_AF-A0A0D7CL07-F1
#
_entry.id   AF-A0A0D7CL07-F1
#
_cell.length_a   1.000
_cell.length_b   1.000
_cell.length_c   1.000
_cell.angle_alpha   90.00
_cell.angle_beta   90.00
_cell.angle_gamma   90.00
#
_symmetry.space_group_name_H-M   'P 1'
#
loop_
_entity.id
_entity.type
_entity.pdbx_description
1 polymer ?
#
loop_
_entity_poly.entity_id
_entity_poly.type
_entity_poly.pdbx_seq_one_letter_code
_entity_poly.pdbx_strand_id
1 'polypeptide(L)'
;MPETEGIPVAAVINLPLDDGGTMRVRQTIHAQLTETAGLVVFPLLLGPLAVEKDWWSVTHAPSGKRIPISFRSPEAATAFANAAGPLVDWITDRPRVQKQAVLDLAHEHDGYTDEQYMAAQRKAAA
;
A
#
# COMPACT_ATOMS: atom_id res chain seq x y z
N MET A 1 10.11 -19.90 7.74
CA MET A 1 9.53 -19.75 6.38
C MET A 1 10.52 -18.92 5.58
N PRO A 2 10.83 -19.25 4.31
CA PRO A 2 11.78 -18.44 3.57
C PRO A 2 11.19 -17.04 3.43
N GLU A 3 11.95 -16.05 3.90
CA GLU A 3 11.62 -14.64 3.71
C GLU A 3 11.58 -14.42 2.19
N THR A 4 10.40 -14.14 1.63
CA THR A 4 10.30 -13.65 0.26
C THR A 4 10.97 -12.28 0.23
N GLU A 5 12.29 -12.27 0.04
CA GLU A 5 13.10 -11.06 -0.11
C GLU A 5 12.56 -10.28 -1.31
N GLY A 6 11.97 -9.11 -1.03
CA GLY A 6 11.54 -8.20 -2.08
C GLY A 6 12.73 -7.72 -2.91
N ILE A 7 12.48 -7.30 -4.14
CA ILE A 7 13.53 -6.72 -5.00
C ILE A 7 13.65 -5.21 -4.74
N PRO A 8 14.83 -4.60 -4.94
CA PRO A 8 14.98 -3.16 -4.86
C PRO A 8 14.22 -2.47 -6.00
N VAL A 9 13.26 -1.62 -5.64
CA VAL A 9 12.45 -0.80 -6.56
C VAL A 9 12.62 0.68 -6.23
N ALA A 10 12.97 1.49 -7.22
CA ALA A 10 12.92 2.94 -7.08
C ALA A 10 11.47 3.41 -7.02
N ALA A 11 11.04 3.90 -5.86
CA ALA A 11 9.67 4.36 -5.62
C ALA A 11 9.65 5.83 -5.20
N VAL A 12 8.61 6.52 -5.63
CA VAL A 12 8.16 7.76 -5.00
C VAL A 12 7.30 7.36 -3.81
N ILE A 13 7.58 7.87 -2.62
CA ILE A 13 6.74 7.67 -1.43
C ILE A 13 6.27 9.03 -0.93
N ASN A 14 4.97 9.12 -0.59
CA ASN A 14 4.41 10.28 0.10
C ASN A 14 4.35 9.96 1.60
N LEU A 15 5.31 10.49 2.35
CA LEU A 15 5.39 10.29 3.80
C LEU A 15 4.53 11.34 4.51
N PRO A 16 3.65 10.94 5.44
CA PRO A 16 2.95 11.90 6.29
C PRO A 16 3.96 12.61 7.21
N LEU A 17 3.74 13.90 7.44
CA LEU A 17 4.49 14.74 8.38
C LEU A 17 3.64 15.05 9.62
N ASP A 18 4.30 15.41 10.73
CA ASP A 18 3.63 15.72 12.01
C ASP A 18 2.69 16.93 11.93
N ASP A 19 2.91 17.82 10.96
CA ASP A 19 2.07 18.99 10.68
C ASP A 19 0.83 18.68 9.82
N GLY A 20 0.60 17.39 9.51
CA GLY A 20 -0.48 16.93 8.63
C GLY A 20 -0.17 17.10 7.14
N GLY A 21 1.01 17.62 6.79
CA GLY A 21 1.51 17.67 5.42
C GLY A 21 1.97 16.30 4.91
N THR A 22 2.44 16.29 3.66
CA THR A 22 3.13 15.12 3.10
C THR A 22 4.45 15.53 2.46
N MET A 23 5.49 14.72 2.67
CA MET A 23 6.78 14.88 2.02
C MET A 23 6.94 13.79 0.95
N ARG A 24 7.16 14.23 -0.30
CA ARG A 24 7.40 13.34 -1.42
C ARG A 24 8.89 13.01 -1.51
N VAL A 25 9.25 11.75 -1.29
CA VAL A 25 10.65 11.27 -1.30
C VAL A 25 10.82 10.23 -2.40
N ARG A 26 11.94 10.29 -3.13
CA ARG A 26 12.38 9.20 -4.00
C ARG A 26 13.35 8.32 -3.22
N GLN A 27 13.02 7.04 -3.08
CA GLN A 27 13.89 6.08 -2.39
C GLN A 27 13.77 4.69 -3.00
N THR A 28 14.77 3.87 -2.76
CA THR A 28 14.71 2.45 -3.09
C THR A 28 14.02 1.71 -1.95
N ILE A 29 12.95 0.99 -2.26
CA ILE A 29 12.25 0.09 -1.32
C ILE A 29 12.46 -1.36 -1.73
N HIS A 30 12.48 -2.28 -0.78
CA HIS A 30 12.39 -3.71 -1.09
C HIS A 30 10.92 -4.08 -1.19
N ALA A 31 10.49 -4.43 -2.39
CA ALA A 31 9.09 -4.68 -2.68
C ALA A 31 8.91 -5.91 -3.59
N GLN A 32 7.72 -6.49 -3.51
CA GLN A 32 7.27 -7.52 -4.44
C GLN A 32 6.59 -6.85 -5.63
N LEU A 33 6.97 -7.28 -6.84
CA LEU A 33 6.29 -6.86 -8.05
C LEU A 33 4.94 -7.56 -8.16
N THR A 34 3.98 -6.87 -8.75
CA THR A 34 2.66 -7.42 -9.07
C THR A 34 2.55 -7.62 -10.59
N GLU A 35 1.50 -8.28 -11.04
CA GLU A 35 1.23 -8.45 -12.48
C GLU A 35 0.82 -7.12 -13.13
N THR A 36 0.34 -6.17 -12.32
CA THR A 36 0.03 -4.81 -12.78
C THR A 36 1.30 -3.97 -12.83
N ALA A 37 1.67 -3.52 -14.03
CA ALA A 37 2.85 -2.70 -14.24
C ALA A 37 2.89 -1.47 -13.30
N GLY A 38 4.00 -1.30 -12.59
CA GLY A 38 4.22 -0.19 -11.67
C GLY A 38 3.61 -0.35 -10.27
N LEU A 39 2.68 -1.32 -10.07
CA LEU A 39 2.19 -1.65 -8.73
C LEU A 39 3.13 -2.60 -8.01
N VAL A 40 3.41 -2.26 -6.76
CA VAL A 40 4.30 -3.01 -5.87
C VAL A 40 3.67 -3.16 -4.49
N VAL A 41 4.06 -4.26 -3.83
CA VAL A 41 3.63 -4.66 -2.49
C VAL A 41 4.83 -4.68 -1.56
N PHE A 42 4.69 -4.05 -0.39
CA PHE A 42 5.77 -3.98 0.61
C PHE A 42 5.17 -3.71 2.00
N PRO A 43 5.92 -3.96 3.09
CA PRO A 43 5.47 -3.65 4.44
C PRO A 43 5.00 -2.20 4.58
N LEU A 44 3.95 -1.99 5.35
CA LEU A 44 3.32 -0.68 5.54
C LEU A 44 4.32 0.29 6.17
N LEU A 45 4.53 1.44 5.53
CA LEU A 45 5.40 2.49 6.08
C LEU A 45 4.62 3.31 7.11
N LEU A 46 5.21 3.45 8.29
CA LEU A 46 4.73 4.37 9.33
C LEU A 46 5.47 5.70 9.30
N GLY A 47 6.64 5.73 8.67
CA GLY A 47 7.47 6.92 8.51
C GLY A 47 8.74 6.61 7.70
N PRO A 48 9.69 7.55 7.60
CA PRO A 48 10.91 7.37 6.83
C PRO A 48 11.80 6.21 7.30
N LEU A 49 11.74 5.87 8.60
CA LEU A 49 12.60 4.88 9.25
C LEU A 49 11.82 3.73 9.91
N ALA A 50 10.50 3.74 9.82
CA ALA A 50 9.63 2.81 10.53
C ALA A 50 8.68 2.10 9.57
N VAL A 51 8.66 0.78 9.66
CA VAL A 51 7.73 -0.09 8.94
C VAL A 51 6.98 -0.96 9.93
N GLU A 52 5.73 -1.23 9.62
CA GLU A 52 4.93 -2.22 10.30
C GLU A 52 5.08 -3.55 9.55
N LYS A 53 5.72 -4.54 10.17
CA LYS A 53 6.15 -5.77 9.48
C LYS A 53 4.99 -6.74 9.23
N ASP A 54 3.95 -6.66 10.06
CA ASP A 54 2.78 -7.53 9.97
C ASP A 54 1.66 -6.94 9.09
N TRP A 55 1.94 -5.81 8.46
CA TRP A 55 1.00 -5.12 7.59
C TRP A 55 1.66 -4.75 6.27
N TRP A 56 0.90 -4.87 5.20
CA TRP A 56 1.36 -4.70 3.83
C TRP A 56 0.54 -3.65 3.12
N SER A 57 1.18 -2.95 2.19
CA SER A 57 0.59 -1.84 1.43
C SER A 57 0.81 -2.01 -0.07
N VAL A 58 -0.12 -1.47 -0.85
CA VAL A 58 -0.06 -1.43 -2.32
C VAL A 58 0.19 0.01 -2.78
N THR A 59 1.27 0.20 -3.54
CA THR A 59 1.64 1.52 -4.08
C THR A 59 2.03 1.41 -5.55
N HIS A 60 1.66 2.43 -6.33
CA HIS A 60 2.20 2.63 -7.67
C HIS A 60 3.54 3.36 -7.60
N ALA A 61 4.64 2.60 -7.70
CA ALA A 61 6.01 3.06 -7.45
C ALA A 61 6.40 4.34 -8.23
N PRO A 62 6.08 4.50 -9.53
CA PRO A 62 6.42 5.73 -10.26
C PRO A 62 5.73 6.99 -9.74
N SER A 63 4.48 6.86 -9.30
CA SER A 63 3.66 8.01 -8.87
C SER A 63 3.69 8.26 -7.37
N GLY A 64 3.94 7.23 -6.57
CA GLY A 64 3.79 7.23 -5.12
C GLY A 64 2.35 7.25 -4.61
N LYS A 65 1.38 6.99 -5.49
CA LYS A 65 -0.02 6.82 -5.10
C LYS A 65 -0.17 5.47 -4.40
N ARG A 66 -0.61 5.53 -3.14
CA ARG A 66 -1.00 4.38 -2.33
C ARG A 66 -2.51 4.20 -2.39
N ILE A 67 -2.98 2.96 -2.42
CA ILE A 67 -4.38 2.65 -2.10
C ILE A 67 -4.48 2.60 -0.56
N PRO A 68 -5.39 3.36 0.08
CA PRO A 68 -5.51 3.43 1.55
C PRO A 68 -6.19 2.17 2.14
N ILE A 69 -5.66 1.01 1.75
CA ILE A 69 -6.02 -0.32 2.24
C ILE A 69 -4.73 -1.00 2.69
N SER A 70 -4.80 -1.65 3.84
CA SER A 70 -3.69 -2.37 4.46
C SER A 70 -4.07 -3.84 4.61
N PHE A 71 -3.10 -4.73 4.45
CA PHE A 71 -3.31 -6.19 4.43
C PHE A 71 -2.44 -6.88 5.47
N ARG A 72 -2.90 -8.00 6.02
CA ARG A 72 -2.12 -8.79 6.99
C ARG A 72 -1.07 -9.69 6.36
N SER A 73 -1.10 -9.86 5.03
CA SER A 73 -0.17 -10.71 4.32
C SER A 73 0.22 -10.11 2.96
N PRO A 74 1.43 -10.42 2.46
CA PRO A 74 1.85 -10.01 1.13
C PRO A 74 1.00 -10.66 0.03
N GLU A 75 0.52 -11.89 0.25
CA GLU A 75 -0.31 -12.61 -0.73
C GLU A 75 -1.65 -11.91 -0.94
N ALA A 76 -2.31 -11.48 0.14
CA ALA A 76 -3.56 -10.74 0.08
C ALA A 76 -3.38 -9.38 -0.60
N ALA A 77 -2.32 -8.65 -0.25
CA ALA A 77 -1.97 -7.39 -0.90
C ALA A 77 -1.68 -7.56 -2.41
N THR A 78 -1.02 -8.65 -2.80
CA THR A 78 -0.70 -8.94 -4.20
C THR A 78 -1.95 -9.31 -5.00
N ALA A 79 -2.81 -10.18 -4.45
CA ALA A 79 -4.09 -10.53 -5.07
C ALA A 79 -4.95 -9.29 -5.29
N PHE A 80 -5.07 -8.44 -4.26
CA PHE A 80 -5.78 -7.18 -4.37
C PHE A 80 -5.15 -6.24 -5.40
N ALA A 81 -3.82 -6.09 -5.42
CA ALA A 81 -3.15 -5.21 -6.38
C ALA A 81 -3.41 -5.63 -7.84
N ASN A 82 -3.42 -6.94 -8.11
CA ASN A 82 -3.73 -7.48 -9.44
C ASN A 82 -5.19 -7.22 -9.84
N ALA A 83 -6.13 -7.33 -8.89
CA ALA A 83 -7.55 -7.09 -9.15
C ALA A 83 -7.90 -5.59 -9.27
N ALA A 84 -7.30 -4.75 -8.42
CA ALA A 84 -7.56 -3.31 -8.35
C ALA A 84 -6.78 -2.51 -9.41
N GLY A 85 -5.67 -3.06 -9.92
CA GLY A 85 -4.80 -2.43 -10.92
C GLY A 85 -5.56 -1.81 -12.11
N PRO A 86 -6.46 -2.54 -12.78
CA PRO A 86 -7.26 -2.02 -13.90
C PRO A 86 -8.32 -0.97 -13.52
N LEU A 87 -8.66 -0.85 -12.23
CA LEU A 87 -9.74 0.03 -11.75
C LEU A 87 -9.27 1.44 -11.38
N VAL A 88 -7.97 1.67 -11.41
CA VAL A 88 -7.35 2.91 -10.97
C VAL A 88 -6.50 3.48 -12.10
N ASP A 89 -6.72 4.75 -12.45
CA ASP A 89 -5.83 5.45 -13.36
C ASP A 89 -4.56 5.90 -12.65
N TRP A 90 -3.52 5.10 -12.79
CA TRP A 90 -2.22 5.35 -12.17
C TRP A 90 -1.45 6.50 -12.81
N ILE A 91 -1.80 6.91 -14.04
CA ILE A 91 -1.09 7.88 -14.86
C ILE A 91 -1.57 9.31 -14.57
N THR A 92 -2.88 9.54 -14.40
CA THR A 92 -3.40 10.90 -14.14
C THR A 92 -3.30 11.32 -12.68
N ASP A 93 -2.89 12.56 -12.37
CA ASP A 93 -2.70 13.05 -10.99
C ASP A 93 -3.93 12.91 -10.08
N ARG A 94 -5.14 12.83 -10.66
CA ARG A 94 -6.39 12.56 -9.96
C ARG A 94 -7.02 11.26 -10.47
N PRO A 95 -6.62 10.09 -9.93
CA PRO A 95 -7.23 8.83 -10.31
C PRO A 95 -8.73 8.89 -10.03
N ARG A 96 -9.55 8.58 -11.05
CA ARG A 96 -10.96 8.25 -10.83
C ARG A 96 -11.04 6.80 -10.42
N VAL A 97 -10.98 6.58 -9.11
CA VAL A 97 -11.18 5.26 -8.52
C VAL A 97 -12.67 5.00 -8.43
N GLN A 98 -13.13 3.83 -8.87
CA GLN A 98 -14.46 3.33 -8.51
C GLN A 98 -14.44 2.93 -7.03
N LYS A 99 -14.67 3.91 -6.14
CA LYS A 99 -14.50 3.75 -4.69
C LYS A 99 -15.18 2.50 -4.16
N GLN A 100 -16.43 2.24 -4.57
CA GLN A 100 -17.16 1.06 -4.10
C GLN A 100 -16.52 -0.24 -4.59
N ALA A 101 -16.17 -0.34 -5.88
CA ALA A 101 -15.51 -1.52 -6.41
C ALA A 101 -14.17 -1.82 -5.73
N VAL A 102 -13.40 -0.78 -5.37
CA VAL A 102 -12.15 -0.95 -4.61
C VAL A 102 -12.40 -1.40 -3.17
N LEU A 103 -13.47 -0.91 -2.52
CA LEU A 103 -13.85 -1.38 -1.18
C LEU A 103 -14.37 -2.82 -1.20
N ASP A 104 -15.14 -3.20 -2.21
CA ASP A 104 -15.65 -4.56 -2.38
C ASP A 104 -14.49 -5.54 -2.60
N LEU A 105 -13.53 -5.20 -3.48
CA LEU A 105 -12.30 -5.96 -3.67
C LEU A 105 -11.44 -6.01 -2.41
N ALA A 106 -11.35 -4.90 -1.67
CA ALA A 106 -10.61 -4.91 -0.41
C ALA A 106 -11.22 -5.93 0.56
N HIS A 107 -12.55 -5.96 0.69
CA HIS A 107 -13.23 -6.94 1.53
C HIS A 107 -13.04 -8.39 1.04
N GLU A 108 -13.07 -8.63 -0.28
CA GLU A 108 -12.82 -9.95 -0.87
C GLU A 108 -11.40 -10.48 -0.60
N HIS A 109 -10.43 -9.57 -0.46
CA HIS A 109 -9.02 -9.89 -0.25
C HIS A 109 -8.53 -9.56 1.17
N ASP A 110 -9.39 -9.62 2.18
CA ASP A 110 -9.04 -9.41 3.60
C ASP A 110 -8.30 -8.08 3.89
N GLY A 111 -8.65 -7.04 3.12
CA GLY A 111 -8.13 -5.70 3.22
C GLY A 111 -8.83 -4.87 4.28
N TYR A 112 -8.05 -4.05 4.99
CA TYR A 112 -8.51 -3.14 6.02
C TYR A 112 -8.34 -1.71 5.53
N THR A 113 -9.39 -0.89 5.64
CA THR A 113 -9.24 0.55 5.44
C THR A 113 -8.28 1.14 6.47
N ASP A 114 -7.69 2.30 6.17
CA ASP A 114 -6.82 3.00 7.13
C ASP A 114 -7.53 3.25 8.48
N GLU A 115 -8.83 3.52 8.47
CA GLU A 115 -9.63 3.67 9.69
C GLU A 115 -9.71 2.37 10.51
N GLN A 116 -9.97 1.25 9.84
CA GLN A 116 -10.02 -0.08 10.48
C GLN A 116 -8.65 -0.49 11.02
N TYR A 117 -7.58 -0.24 10.25
CA TYR A 117 -6.20 -0.43 10.69
C TYR A 117 -5.90 0.40 11.96
N MET A 118 -6.21 1.69 11.96
CA MET A 118 -5.98 2.57 13.11
C MET A 118 -6.84 2.19 14.33
N ALA A 119 -8.04 1.66 14.12
CA ALA A 119 -8.86 1.11 15.19
C ALA A 119 -8.24 -0.17 15.79
N ALA A 120 -7.72 -1.07 14.93
CA ALA A 120 -7.03 -2.28 15.36
C ALA A 120 -5.76 -1.96 16.18
N GLN A 121 -4.98 -0.97 15.74
CA GLN A 121 -3.78 -0.51 16.46
C GLN A 121 -4.12 0.08 17.83
N ARG A 122 -5.17 0.92 17.92
CA ARG A 122 -5.64 1.47 19.20
C ARG A 122 -6.09 0.39 20.19
N LYS A 123 -6.73 -0.67 19.70
CA LYS A 123 -7.15 -1.80 20.55
C LYS A 123 -5.97 -2.64 21.04
N ALA A 124 -4.92 -2.80 20.23
CA ALA A 124 -3.74 -3.56 20.62
C ALA A 124 -2.85 -2.83 21.64
N ALA A 125 -2.95 -1.51 21.70
CA ALA A 125 -2.21 -0.67 22.64
C ALA A 125 -2.91 -0.46 24.00
N ALA A 126 -4.15 -0.96 24.16
CA ALA A 126 -4.95 -0.87 25.38
C ALA A 126 -4.90 -2.19 26.19
#